data_AF-A0AA41R1Q8-F1
#
_entry.id   AF-A0AA41R1Q8-F1
#
_cell.length_a   1.000
_cell.length_b   1.000
_cell.length_c   1.000
_cell.angle_alpha   90.00
_cell.angle_beta   90.00
_cell.angle_gamma   90.00
#
_symmetry.space_group_name_H-M   'P 1'
#
loop_
_entity.id
_entity.type
_entity.pdbx_description
1 polymer ?
#
loop_
_entity_poly.entity_id
_entity_poly.type
_entity_poly.pdbx_seq_one_letter_code
_entity_poly.pdbx_strand_id
1 'polypeptide(L)'
;MGQVNRFAPFILLIVLFVVLQPLLIIVDGKKTPETTAKSFLKDYYYLDAAMEKWLCADLAAGGEAVENFLYAKNTEARERGFEISFLRHMFTHMELATIDREDDRARVHATGTTRVAINPVFMVIGRWFGLGQNHPVDITLDLVRQDGRWQVCGGVPGLDDGVLR
;
A
#
# COMPACT_ATOMS: atom_id res chain seq x y z
N MET A 1 27.84 -19.87 -49.25
CA MET A 1 26.63 -19.33 -48.58
C MET A 1 26.47 -20.07 -47.27
N GLY A 2 26.66 -19.39 -46.14
CA GLY A 2 26.89 -19.99 -44.83
C GLY A 2 25.67 -20.73 -44.27
N GLN A 3 25.91 -21.91 -43.73
CA GLN A 3 24.93 -22.74 -43.02
C GLN A 3 24.43 -21.98 -41.78
N VAL A 4 23.23 -21.39 -41.87
CA VAL A 4 22.60 -20.71 -40.73
C VAL A 4 22.33 -21.77 -39.67
N ASN A 5 23.01 -21.64 -38.53
CA ASN A 5 22.94 -22.59 -37.44
C ASN A 5 21.49 -22.64 -36.94
N ARG A 6 20.86 -23.82 -36.94
CA ARG A 6 19.42 -23.99 -36.59
C ARG A 6 19.06 -23.49 -35.19
N PHE A 7 20.08 -23.32 -34.34
CA PHE A 7 19.98 -22.81 -32.98
C PHE A 7 20.17 -21.28 -32.86
N ALA A 8 20.63 -20.60 -33.92
CA ALA A 8 20.78 -19.15 -33.96
C ALA A 8 19.54 -18.36 -33.52
N PRO A 9 18.30 -18.69 -33.93
CA PRO A 9 17.12 -17.95 -33.46
C PRO A 9 16.86 -18.15 -31.96
N PHE A 10 17.16 -19.33 -31.41
CA PHE A 10 17.00 -19.60 -29.98
C PHE A 10 18.06 -18.88 -29.14
N ILE A 11 19.30 -18.84 -29.60
CA ILE A 11 20.39 -18.08 -28.94
C ILE A 11 20.05 -16.59 -28.91
N LEU A 12 19.54 -16.04 -30.03
CA LEU A 12 19.12 -14.64 -30.10
C LEU A 12 17.99 -14.32 -29.11
N LEU A 13 16.98 -15.21 -29.01
CA LEU A 13 15.88 -15.05 -28.05
C LEU A 13 16.36 -15.07 -26.60
N ILE A 14 17.28 -15.96 -26.25
CA ILE A 14 17.85 -16.04 -24.90
C ILE A 14 18.62 -14.76 -24.57
N VAL A 15 19.48 -14.29 -25.48
CA VAL A 15 20.23 -13.04 -25.28
C VAL A 15 19.27 -11.85 -25.15
N LEU A 16 18.23 -11.78 -25.97
CA LEU A 16 17.21 -10.74 -25.89
C LEU A 16 16.52 -10.73 -24.52
N PHE A 17 16.14 -11.91 -24.00
CA PHE A 17 15.50 -12.04 -22.70
C PHE A 17 16.43 -11.62 -21.56
N VAL A 18 17.69 -12.05 -21.59
CA VAL A 18 18.71 -11.70 -20.57
C VAL A 18 19.00 -10.20 -20.54
N VAL A 19 18.94 -9.50 -21.69
CA VAL A 19 19.14 -8.05 -21.77
C VAL A 19 17.89 -7.26 -21.38
N LEU A 20 16.70 -7.74 -21.77
CA LEU A 20 15.42 -7.07 -21.44
C LEU A 20 15.06 -7.19 -19.96
N GLN A 21 15.35 -8.33 -19.33
CA GLN A 21 15.02 -8.56 -17.91
C GLN A 21 15.55 -7.48 -16.96
N PRO A 22 16.85 -7.10 -16.95
CA PRO A 22 17.35 -6.07 -16.06
C PRO A 22 16.77 -4.68 -16.38
N LEU A 23 16.51 -4.37 -17.65
CA LEU A 23 15.88 -3.11 -18.07
C LEU A 23 14.45 -2.99 -17.51
N LEU A 24 13.66 -4.06 -17.61
CA LEU A 24 12.31 -4.11 -17.07
C LEU A 24 12.32 -4.04 -15.53
N ILE A 25 13.27 -4.69 -14.86
CA ILE A 25 13.44 -4.61 -13.40
C ILE A 25 13.79 -3.19 -12.94
N ILE A 26 14.62 -2.45 -13.69
CA ILE A 26 14.95 -1.04 -13.36
C ILE A 26 13.73 -0.13 -13.54
N VAL A 27 12.91 -0.40 -14.56
CA VAL A 27 11.65 0.34 -14.80
C VAL A 27 10.64 0.04 -13.68
N ASP A 28 10.47 -1.24 -13.30
CA ASP A 28 9.63 -1.65 -12.15
C ASP A 28 10.18 -1.16 -10.81
N GLY A 29 11.50 -1.03 -10.69
CA GLY A 29 12.18 -0.57 -9.49
C GLY A 29 11.93 0.90 -9.16
N LYS A 30 11.46 1.70 -10.14
CA LYS A 30 10.94 3.04 -9.86
C LYS A 30 9.59 2.89 -9.17
N LYS A 31 9.60 2.99 -7.83
CA LYS A 31 8.36 3.09 -7.04
C LYS A 31 7.44 4.11 -7.71
N THR A 32 6.29 3.65 -8.17
CA THR A 32 5.23 4.50 -8.73
C THR A 32 4.36 5.02 -7.60
N PRO A 33 3.60 6.12 -7.79
CA PRO A 33 2.67 6.59 -6.77
C PRO A 33 1.69 5.48 -6.33
N GLU A 34 1.22 4.65 -7.26
CA GLU A 34 0.35 3.51 -6.97
C GLU A 34 1.01 2.47 -6.06
N THR A 35 2.28 2.11 -6.31
CA THR A 35 2.98 1.13 -5.45
C THR A 35 3.25 1.67 -4.05
N THR A 36 3.51 2.97 -3.91
CA THR A 36 3.64 3.65 -2.61
C THR A 36 2.29 3.66 -1.90
N ALA A 37 1.22 4.10 -2.57
CA ALA A 37 -0.14 4.11 -2.04
C ALA A 37 -0.56 2.71 -1.55
N LYS A 38 -0.33 1.67 -2.36
CA LYS A 38 -0.59 0.27 -2.00
C LYS A 38 0.11 -0.15 -0.71
N SER A 39 1.40 0.18 -0.59
CA SER A 39 2.22 -0.23 0.54
C SER A 39 1.83 0.52 1.80
N PHE A 40 1.57 1.82 1.68
CA PHE A 40 1.03 2.64 2.75
C PHE A 40 -0.31 2.12 3.25
N LEU A 41 -1.29 1.89 2.37
CA LEU A 41 -2.62 1.42 2.75
C LEU A 41 -2.57 0.06 3.46
N LYS A 42 -1.67 -0.84 3.04
CA LYS A 42 -1.47 -2.11 3.75
C LYS A 42 -0.99 -1.90 5.18
N ASP A 43 0.05 -1.09 5.37
CA ASP A 43 0.60 -0.82 6.70
C ASP A 43 -0.43 -0.04 7.57
N TYR A 44 -1.14 0.92 6.98
CA TYR A 44 -2.19 1.73 7.62
C TYR A 44 -3.36 0.88 8.13
N TYR A 45 -4.01 0.09 7.27
CA TYR A 45 -5.16 -0.74 7.67
C TYR A 45 -4.75 -1.89 8.60
N TYR A 46 -3.50 -2.35 8.52
CA TYR A 46 -2.96 -3.35 9.43
C TYR A 46 -2.51 -2.77 10.79
N LEU A 47 -2.57 -1.45 10.97
CA LEU A 47 -2.14 -0.73 12.16
C LEU A 47 -0.65 -0.99 12.49
N ASP A 48 0.20 -0.97 11.46
CA ASP A 48 1.65 -1.13 11.58
C ASP A 48 2.35 0.24 11.63
N ALA A 49 3.15 0.48 12.68
CA ALA A 49 3.93 1.72 12.83
C ALA A 49 4.88 1.96 11.63
N ALA A 50 5.26 0.91 10.89
CA ALA A 50 6.03 1.02 9.67
C ALA A 50 5.33 1.84 8.57
N MET A 51 4.06 2.22 8.72
CA MET A 51 3.37 3.14 7.81
C MET A 51 4.05 4.53 7.74
N GLU A 52 4.72 4.95 8.82
CA GLU A 52 5.40 6.25 8.93
C GLU A 52 6.44 6.47 7.81
N LYS A 53 7.13 5.41 7.38
CA LYS A 53 8.17 5.47 6.33
C LYS A 53 7.64 5.90 4.94
N TRP A 54 6.32 5.90 4.77
CA TRP A 54 5.64 6.30 3.53
C TRP A 54 5.07 7.71 3.61
N LEU A 55 4.98 8.30 4.80
CA LEU A 55 4.41 9.62 4.99
C LEU A 55 5.41 10.71 4.64
N CYS A 56 4.92 11.83 4.13
CA CYS A 56 5.70 13.03 3.92
C CYS A 56 6.17 13.59 5.26
N ALA A 57 7.30 14.31 5.24
CA ALA A 57 7.85 14.91 6.45
C ALA A 57 6.81 15.77 7.18
N ASP A 58 5.94 16.54 6.51
CA ASP A 58 4.95 17.36 7.23
C ASP A 58 3.90 16.55 8.02
N LEU A 59 3.50 15.38 7.50
CA LEU A 59 2.62 14.44 8.22
C LEU A 59 3.37 13.60 9.26
N ALA A 60 4.63 13.29 8.99
CA ALA A 60 5.48 12.49 9.86
C ALA A 60 6.20 13.32 10.94
N ALA A 61 6.36 14.63 10.76
CA ALA A 61 7.25 15.50 11.55
C ALA A 61 6.77 15.71 12.98
N GLY A 62 5.54 15.29 13.30
CA GLY A 62 5.14 15.12 14.68
C GLY A 62 5.84 13.95 15.36
N GLY A 63 6.17 12.85 14.66
CA GLY A 63 6.46 11.51 15.20
C GLY A 63 5.25 10.92 15.94
N GLU A 64 4.64 11.77 16.75
CA GLU A 64 3.38 11.68 17.45
C GLU A 64 2.17 11.44 16.54
N ALA A 65 2.16 11.78 15.24
CA ALA A 65 0.94 11.61 14.44
C ALA A 65 0.55 10.12 14.30
N VAL A 66 1.51 9.29 13.89
CA VAL A 66 1.31 7.83 13.80
C VAL A 66 1.17 7.23 15.19
N GLU A 67 1.96 7.67 16.16
CA GLU A 67 1.88 7.18 17.54
C GLU A 67 0.52 7.48 18.19
N ASN A 68 0.03 8.71 18.09
CA ASN A 68 -1.28 9.15 18.59
C ASN A 68 -2.40 8.42 17.88
N PHE A 69 -2.30 8.23 16.56
CA PHE A 69 -3.27 7.44 15.81
C PHE A 69 -3.34 5.99 16.33
N LEU A 70 -2.18 5.33 16.50
CA LEU A 70 -2.12 3.96 17.02
C LEU A 70 -2.57 3.89 18.49
N TYR A 71 -2.26 4.90 19.30
CA TYR A 71 -2.72 5.02 20.69
C TYR A 71 -4.24 5.17 20.75
N ALA A 72 -4.83 6.03 19.91
CA ALA A 72 -6.28 6.20 19.80
C ALA A 72 -6.95 4.90 19.39
N LYS A 73 -6.37 4.16 18.42
CA LYS A 73 -6.87 2.83 18.02
C LYS A 73 -6.75 1.79 19.13
N ASN A 74 -5.67 1.81 19.90
CA ASN A 74 -5.54 0.93 21.05
C ASN A 74 -6.58 1.26 22.14
N THR A 75 -6.85 2.54 22.37
CA THR A 75 -7.88 3.00 23.32
C THR A 75 -9.27 2.58 22.87
N GLU A 76 -9.60 2.78 21.59
CA GLU A 76 -10.84 2.31 20.96
C GLU A 76 -11.03 0.80 21.16
N ALA A 77 -9.97 0.01 20.93
CA ALA A 77 -10.03 -1.44 21.12
C ALA A 77 -10.32 -1.80 22.59
N ARG A 78 -9.62 -1.16 23.53
CA ARG A 78 -9.76 -1.41 24.97
C ARG A 78 -11.14 -1.03 25.49
N GLU A 79 -11.71 0.09 25.05
CA GLU A 79 -13.08 0.50 25.39
C GLU A 79 -14.12 -0.52 24.92
N ARG A 80 -13.84 -1.20 23.81
CA ARG A 80 -14.66 -2.30 23.28
C ARG A 80 -14.35 -3.65 23.90
N GLY A 81 -13.40 -3.74 24.84
CA GLY A 81 -12.99 -4.98 25.50
C GLY A 81 -12.11 -5.90 24.64
N PHE A 82 -11.46 -5.37 23.60
CA PHE A 82 -10.61 -6.11 22.68
C PHE A 82 -9.15 -5.61 22.71
N GLU A 83 -8.25 -6.44 22.21
CA GLU A 83 -6.90 -6.00 21.84
C GLU A 83 -6.92 -5.26 20.50
N ILE A 84 -5.94 -4.38 20.26
CA ILE A 84 -5.79 -3.66 18.98
C ILE A 84 -5.72 -4.59 17.75
N SER A 85 -5.29 -5.84 17.95
CA SER A 85 -5.26 -6.88 16.91
C SER A 85 -6.64 -7.12 16.26
N PHE A 86 -7.73 -6.92 17.00
CA PHE A 86 -9.11 -7.02 16.49
C PHE A 86 -9.54 -5.84 15.62
N LEU A 87 -8.81 -4.72 15.65
CA LEU A 87 -9.04 -3.58 14.76
C LEU A 87 -8.14 -3.62 13.52
N ARG A 88 -7.23 -4.59 13.41
CA ARG A 88 -6.39 -4.75 12.22
C ARG A 88 -7.22 -5.29 11.09
N HIS A 89 -7.11 -4.64 9.95
CA HIS A 89 -7.74 -5.06 8.71
C HIS A 89 -6.67 -5.41 7.68
N MET A 90 -6.98 -6.40 6.84
CA MET A 90 -6.18 -6.71 5.67
C MET A 90 -7.05 -6.69 4.43
N PHE A 91 -6.48 -6.19 3.33
CA PHE A 91 -7.15 -6.16 2.04
C PHE A 91 -7.34 -7.57 1.50
N THR A 92 -8.58 -7.87 1.11
CA THR A 92 -8.90 -9.06 0.30
C THR A 92 -8.84 -8.74 -1.18
N HIS A 93 -9.21 -7.51 -1.54
CA HIS A 93 -9.13 -6.95 -2.88
C HIS A 93 -8.78 -5.46 -2.79
N MET A 94 -7.91 -4.98 -3.66
CA MET A 94 -7.52 -3.57 -3.75
C MET A 94 -7.30 -3.21 -5.21
N GLU A 95 -7.99 -2.17 -5.66
CA GLU A 95 -7.81 -1.50 -6.94
C GLU A 95 -7.27 -0.11 -6.69
N LEU A 96 -6.37 0.31 -7.57
CA LEU A 96 -5.71 1.62 -7.51
C LEU A 96 -5.85 2.26 -8.88
N ALA A 97 -6.29 3.51 -8.89
CA ALA A 97 -6.39 4.33 -10.08
C ALA A 97 -5.71 5.67 -9.80
N THR A 98 -4.70 6.02 -10.59
CA THR A 98 -4.16 7.38 -10.58
C THR A 98 -5.17 8.29 -11.29
N ILE A 99 -5.84 9.17 -10.53
CA ILE A 99 -6.87 10.07 -11.07
C ILE A 99 -6.29 11.41 -11.51
N ASP A 100 -5.12 11.78 -10.99
CA ASP A 100 -4.39 12.99 -11.36
C ASP A 100 -2.90 12.74 -11.21
N ARG A 101 -2.10 13.25 -12.15
CA ARG A 101 -0.65 13.03 -12.15
C ARG A 101 0.10 14.19 -12.80
N GLU A 102 1.00 14.74 -12.01
CA GLU A 102 2.02 15.69 -12.40
C GLU A 102 3.41 15.04 -12.22
N ASP A 103 4.48 15.79 -12.50
CA ASP A 103 5.85 15.27 -12.44
C ASP A 103 6.28 14.88 -11.02
N ASP A 104 5.80 15.63 -10.02
CA ASP A 104 6.12 15.49 -8.60
C ASP A 104 4.88 15.31 -7.70
N ARG A 105 3.67 15.31 -8.26
CA ARG A 105 2.41 15.12 -7.52
C ARG A 105 1.53 14.07 -8.18
N ALA A 106 0.77 13.34 -7.37
CA ALA A 106 -0.21 12.39 -7.88
C ALA A 106 -1.35 12.22 -6.88
N ARG A 107 -2.58 12.08 -7.38
CA ARG A 107 -3.70 11.55 -6.61
C ARG A 107 -4.00 10.13 -7.00
N VAL A 108 -3.97 9.25 -6.01
CA VAL A 108 -4.29 7.84 -6.19
C VAL A 108 -5.59 7.54 -5.46
N HIS A 109 -6.60 7.19 -6.24
CA HIS A 109 -7.86 6.68 -5.73
C HIS A 109 -7.73 5.17 -5.49
N ALA A 110 -8.12 4.73 -4.31
CA ALA A 110 -8.04 3.34 -3.89
C ALA A 110 -9.44 2.85 -3.50
N THR A 111 -9.89 1.81 -4.20
CA THR A 111 -11.13 1.10 -3.89
C THR A 111 -10.82 -0.34 -3.54
N GLY A 112 -11.70 -0.99 -2.77
CA GLY A 112 -11.51 -2.40 -2.49
C GLY A 112 -12.34 -2.91 -1.33
N THR A 113 -11.88 -4.02 -0.77
CA THR A 113 -12.53 -4.64 0.38
C THR A 113 -11.49 -5.16 1.37
N THR A 114 -11.71 -4.87 2.65
CA THR A 114 -10.88 -5.35 3.76
C THR A 114 -11.66 -6.30 4.64
N ARG A 115 -10.96 -7.09 5.44
CA ARG A 115 -11.54 -7.89 6.52
C ARG A 115 -10.63 -7.88 7.73
N VAL A 116 -11.16 -8.22 8.90
CA VAL A 116 -10.35 -8.32 10.12
C VAL A 116 -9.22 -9.35 9.93
N ALA A 117 -8.01 -8.96 10.31
CA ALA A 117 -6.80 -9.76 10.21
C ALA A 117 -6.71 -10.73 11.40
N ILE A 118 -7.49 -11.81 11.34
CA ILE A 118 -7.53 -12.85 12.37
C ILE A 118 -6.70 -14.06 11.92
N ASN A 119 -6.05 -14.73 12.88
CA ASN A 119 -5.38 -16.01 12.62
C ASN A 119 -6.39 -17.01 11.99
N PRO A 120 -6.01 -17.66 10.87
CA PRO A 120 -6.90 -18.52 10.09
C PRO A 120 -7.52 -19.68 10.88
N VAL A 121 -6.91 -20.13 11.97
CA VAL A 121 -7.49 -21.16 12.85
C VAL A 121 -8.78 -20.66 13.53
N PHE A 122 -8.84 -19.38 13.90
CA PHE A 122 -10.03 -18.80 14.50
C PHE A 122 -11.09 -18.34 13.48
N MET A 123 -10.77 -18.30 12.17
CA MET A 123 -11.77 -17.96 11.14
C MET A 123 -12.94 -18.95 11.11
N VAL A 124 -12.68 -20.24 11.37
CA VAL A 124 -13.72 -21.28 11.38
C VAL A 124 -14.79 -20.99 12.44
N ILE A 125 -14.36 -20.50 13.60
CA ILE A 125 -15.25 -20.13 14.71
C ILE A 125 -15.82 -18.71 14.48
N GLY A 126 -14.99 -17.80 13.96
CA GLY A 126 -15.34 -16.39 13.73
C GLY A 126 -16.43 -16.15 12.69
N ARG A 127 -16.75 -17.13 11.83
CA ARG A 127 -17.90 -17.07 10.90
C ARG A 127 -19.22 -16.80 11.63
N TRP A 128 -19.37 -17.28 12.86
CA TRP A 128 -20.56 -17.08 13.69
C TRP A 128 -20.63 -15.67 14.30
N PHE A 129 -19.49 -14.98 14.38
CA PHE A 129 -19.37 -13.64 14.97
C PHE A 129 -19.25 -12.53 13.92
N GLY A 130 -19.47 -12.84 12.64
CA GLY A 130 -19.33 -11.85 11.56
C GLY A 130 -17.89 -11.38 11.29
N LEU A 131 -16.90 -12.05 11.88
CA LEU A 131 -15.48 -11.67 11.79
C LEU A 131 -14.84 -11.92 10.41
N GLY A 132 -15.59 -12.52 9.49
CA GLY A 132 -15.19 -12.73 8.10
C GLY A 132 -15.88 -11.80 7.10
N GLN A 133 -16.58 -10.76 7.57
CA GLN A 133 -17.25 -9.81 6.69
C GLN A 133 -16.24 -8.92 5.96
N ASN A 134 -16.55 -8.62 4.70
CA ASN A 134 -15.79 -7.68 3.90
C ASN A 134 -16.33 -6.26 4.13
N HIS A 135 -15.43 -5.32 4.41
CA HIS A 135 -15.72 -3.91 4.57
C HIS A 135 -15.20 -3.15 3.35
N PRO A 136 -16.06 -2.39 2.64
CA PRO A 136 -15.61 -1.62 1.49
C PRO A 136 -14.62 -0.54 1.93
N VAL A 137 -13.65 -0.27 1.06
CA VAL A 137 -12.72 0.85 1.18
C VAL A 137 -12.88 1.71 -0.07
N ASP A 138 -12.96 3.01 0.15
CA ASP A 138 -13.00 4.06 -0.86
C ASP A 138 -12.26 5.27 -0.27
N ILE A 139 -11.06 5.54 -0.77
CA ILE A 139 -10.17 6.58 -0.25
C ILE A 139 -9.34 7.16 -1.39
N THR A 140 -9.06 8.46 -1.33
CA THR A 140 -8.13 9.11 -2.25
C THR A 140 -6.95 9.64 -1.47
N LEU A 141 -5.75 9.26 -1.89
CA LEU A 141 -4.49 9.68 -1.29
C LEU A 141 -3.82 10.74 -2.15
N ASP A 142 -3.26 11.75 -1.50
CA ASP A 142 -2.38 12.74 -2.12
C ASP A 142 -0.93 12.30 -1.92
N LEU A 143 -0.20 12.15 -3.02
CA LEU A 143 1.20 11.75 -3.02
C LEU A 143 2.08 12.83 -3.65
N VAL A 144 3.23 13.07 -3.01
CA VAL A 144 4.25 13.99 -3.50
C VAL A 144 5.57 13.25 -3.62
N ARG A 145 6.34 13.56 -4.66
CA ARG A 145 7.66 13.01 -4.90
C ARG A 145 8.72 13.94 -4.31
N GLN A 146 9.17 13.62 -3.11
CA GLN A 146 10.26 14.32 -2.43
C GLN A 146 11.52 13.44 -2.40
N ASP A 147 12.68 14.01 -2.67
CA ASP A 147 13.98 13.30 -2.70
C ASP A 147 13.98 12.04 -3.59
N GLY A 148 13.27 12.12 -4.72
CA GLY A 148 13.16 11.03 -5.69
C GLY A 148 12.23 9.88 -5.26
N ARG A 149 11.61 9.94 -4.07
CA ARG A 149 10.68 8.95 -3.53
C ARG A 149 9.26 9.52 -3.43
N TRP A 150 8.27 8.74 -3.83
CA TRP A 150 6.87 9.07 -3.56
C TRP A 150 6.53 8.86 -2.10
N GLN A 151 5.87 9.84 -1.50
CA GLN A 151 5.42 9.86 -0.12
C GLN A 151 3.96 10.32 -0.08
N VAL A 152 3.21 9.86 0.92
CA VAL A 152 1.80 10.21 1.15
C VAL A 152 1.77 11.48 1.99
N CYS A 153 1.17 12.54 1.45
CA CYS A 153 1.13 13.88 2.02
C CYS A 153 -0.27 14.28 2.50
N GLY A 154 -1.33 13.54 2.15
CA GLY A 154 -2.70 13.87 2.54
C GLY A 154 -3.74 12.83 2.11
N GLY A 155 -4.99 13.08 2.51
CA GLY A 155 -6.12 12.21 2.25
C GLY A 155 -6.16 10.99 3.17
N VAL A 156 -5.62 11.11 4.38
CA VAL A 156 -5.40 9.97 5.30
C VAL A 156 -6.23 10.13 6.59
N PRO A 157 -7.42 9.52 6.67
CA PRO A 157 -8.31 9.67 7.81
C PRO A 157 -7.62 9.42 9.16
N GLY A 158 -7.72 10.39 10.06
CA GLY A 158 -7.15 10.31 11.41
C GLY A 158 -5.63 10.50 11.49
N LEU A 159 -4.94 10.75 10.38
CA LEU A 159 -3.55 11.19 10.33
C LEU A 159 -3.40 12.61 9.76
N ASP A 160 -4.36 13.09 8.98
CA ASP A 160 -4.42 14.47 8.53
C ASP A 160 -5.67 15.19 9.03
N ASP A 161 -5.55 16.50 9.27
CA ASP A 161 -6.65 17.36 9.76
C ASP A 161 -7.67 17.68 8.65
N GLY A 162 -7.58 17.02 7.49
CA GLY A 162 -8.40 17.29 6.30
C GLY A 162 -8.12 18.64 5.62
N VAL A 163 -7.02 19.32 6.00
CA VAL A 163 -6.64 20.60 5.38
C VAL A 163 -5.71 20.32 4.21
N LEU A 164 -6.25 20.38 2.98
CA LEU A 164 -5.46 20.53 1.76
C LEU A 164 -4.51 21.73 1.92
N ARG A 165 -3.21 21.48 2.01
CA ARG A 165 -2.15 22.50 1.91
C ARG A 165 -1.42 22.37 0.58
#